data_AF-A0A2S2PJK1-F1
#
_entry.id   AF-A0A2S2PJK1-F1
#
_cell.length_a   1.000
_cell.length_b   1.000
_cell.length_c   1.000
_cell.angle_alpha   90.00
_cell.angle_beta   90.00
_cell.angle_gamma   90.00
#
_symmetry.space_group_name_H-M   'P 1'
#
loop_
_entity.id
_entity.type
_entity.pdbx_description
1 polymer ?
#
loop_
_entity_poly.entity_id
_entity_poly.type
_entity_poly.pdbx_seq_one_letter_code
_entity_poly.pdbx_strand_id
1 'polypeptide(L)'
;ILEIDNLESKAKYILIIEKNASFQKIINEGLLNTNKCTFIMITGKGFPDINTRLFVKQLSCKLNIPILALVDANPFGIEIMCVYRFGSNSMVHQNEMLCVPSIKWLGVYPTDIVSLNLP
;
A
#
# COMPACT_ATOMS: atom_id res chain seq x y z
N ILE A 1 14.79 3.62 17.07
CA ILE A 1 13.86 3.37 15.95
C ILE A 1 13.18 4.71 15.68
N LEU A 2 13.20 5.22 14.45
CA LEU A 2 12.56 6.50 14.13
C LEU A 2 11.06 6.37 14.35
N GLU A 3 10.50 7.11 15.29
CA GLU A 3 9.07 7.14 15.58
C GLU A 3 8.47 8.46 15.07
N ILE A 4 7.26 8.39 14.50
CA ILE A 4 6.54 9.61 14.09
C ILE A 4 5.99 10.24 15.36
N ASP A 5 6.55 11.36 15.82
CA ASP A 5 6.09 11.99 17.07
C ASP A 5 4.66 12.53 16.95
N ASN A 6 4.38 13.31 15.90
CA ASN A 6 3.07 13.93 15.66
C ASN A 6 2.50 13.49 14.32
N LEU A 7 1.26 12.97 14.33
CA LEU A 7 0.53 12.57 13.12
C LEU A 7 -0.94 12.98 13.24
N GLU A 8 -1.35 13.91 12.39
CA GLU A 8 -2.75 14.29 12.21
C GLU A 8 -3.15 14.09 10.75
N SER A 9 -4.28 13.44 10.52
CA SER A 9 -4.79 13.20 9.17
C SER A 9 -6.30 13.12 9.14
N LYS A 10 -6.90 13.68 8.08
CA LYS A 10 -8.32 13.52 7.73
C LYS A 10 -8.56 12.39 6.73
N ALA A 11 -7.51 11.61 6.42
CA ALA A 11 -7.59 10.53 5.45
C ALA A 11 -8.55 9.44 5.91
N LYS A 12 -9.38 8.94 4.99
CA LYS A 12 -10.33 7.86 5.24
C LYS A 12 -9.74 6.47 4.98
N TYR A 13 -8.68 6.39 4.19
CA TYR A 13 -7.94 5.17 3.90
C TYR A 13 -6.52 5.50 3.43
N ILE A 14 -5.67 4.47 3.41
CA ILE A 14 -4.33 4.50 2.84
C ILE A 14 -4.34 3.59 1.61
N LEU A 15 -3.78 4.08 0.51
CA LEU A 15 -3.62 3.34 -0.74
C LEU A 15 -2.14 3.10 -1.01
N ILE A 16 -1.72 1.85 -0.95
CA ILE A 16 -0.39 1.40 -1.34
C ILE A 16 -0.44 1.07 -2.84
N ILE A 17 0.45 1.68 -3.62
CA ILE A 17 0.58 1.48 -5.06
C ILE A 17 1.97 0.90 -5.35
N GLU A 18 2.01 -0.27 -5.96
CA GLU A 18 3.26 -0.97 -6.29
C GLU A 18 4.20 -0.12 -7.17
N LYS A 19 3.70 0.27 -8.34
CA LYS A 19 4.52 0.81 -9.44
C LYS A 19 4.55 2.34 -9.42
N ASN A 20 5.76 2.91 -9.47
CA ASN A 20 5.93 4.37 -9.50
C ASN A 20 5.21 5.02 -10.69
N ALA A 21 5.21 4.39 -11.86
CA ALA A 21 4.51 4.91 -13.04
C ALA A 21 3.00 5.06 -12.79
N SER A 22 2.35 4.06 -12.18
CA SER A 22 0.93 4.11 -11.83
C SER A 22 0.66 5.17 -10.75
N PHE A 23 1.55 5.30 -9.77
CA PHE A 23 1.48 6.34 -8.74
C PHE A 23 1.52 7.75 -9.35
N GLN A 24 2.49 8.01 -10.24
CA GLN A 24 2.62 9.30 -10.93
C GLN A 24 1.43 9.58 -11.85
N LYS A 25 0.94 8.56 -12.56
CA LYS A 25 -0.25 8.68 -13.42
C LYS A 25 -1.47 9.15 -12.61
N ILE A 26 -1.73 8.55 -11.45
CA ILE A 26 -2.86 8.93 -10.58
C ILE A 26 -2.75 10.39 -10.10
N ILE A 27 -1.53 10.85 -9.78
CA ILE A 27 -1.29 12.25 -9.41
C ILE A 27 -1.59 13.18 -10.58
N ASN A 28 -1.07 12.85 -11.77
CA ASN A 28 -1.22 13.68 -12.97
C ASN A 28 -2.67 13.76 -13.46
N GLU A 29 -3.45 12.69 -13.28
CA GLU A 29 -4.89 12.67 -13.57
C GLU A 29 -5.72 13.47 -12.56
N GLY A 30 -5.09 14.02 -11.51
CA GLY A 30 -5.75 14.91 -10.56
C GLY A 30 -6.74 14.18 -9.65
N LEU A 31 -6.56 12.87 -9.42
CA LEU A 31 -7.45 12.07 -8.57
C LEU A 31 -7.59 12.66 -7.15
N LEU A 32 -6.53 13.31 -6.67
CA LEU A 32 -6.50 14.02 -5.39
C LEU A 32 -7.38 15.29 -5.38
N ASN A 33 -7.60 15.90 -6.55
CA ASN A 33 -8.37 17.13 -6.71
C ASN A 33 -9.85 16.85 -7.04
N THR A 34 -10.13 15.72 -7.69
CA THR A 34 -11.48 15.34 -8.13
C THR A 34 -12.25 14.55 -7.08
N ASN A 35 -11.58 13.83 -6.18
CA ASN A 35 -12.24 13.02 -5.17
C ASN A 35 -12.72 13.84 -3.96
N LYS A 36 -13.98 13.65 -3.58
CA LYS A 36 -14.55 14.12 -2.31
C LYS A 36 -13.99 13.40 -1.07
N CYS A 37 -13.13 12.40 -1.24
CA CYS A 37 -12.53 11.64 -0.15
C CYS A 37 -11.03 11.91 -0.06
N THR A 38 -10.58 12.25 1.16
CA THR A 38 -9.17 12.40 1.51
C THR A 38 -8.56 11.02 1.76
N PHE A 39 -7.39 10.76 1.19
CA PHE A 39 -6.64 9.51 1.38
C PHE A 39 -5.13 9.78 1.33
N ILE A 40 -4.34 8.83 1.83
CA ILE A 40 -2.87 8.86 1.74
C ILE A 40 -2.45 7.87 0.65
N MET A 41 -1.58 8.28 -0.26
CA MET A 41 -0.94 7.35 -1.21
C MET A 41 0.50 7.07 -0.80
N ILE A 42 0.90 5.80 -0.90
CA ILE A 42 2.27 5.34 -0.60
C ILE A 42 2.73 4.45 -1.75
N THR A 43 3.99 4.54 -2.15
CA THR A 43 4.58 3.61 -3.12
C THR A 43 5.93 3.09 -2.64
N GLY A 44 6.13 1.79 -2.75
CA GLY A 44 7.43 1.13 -2.58
C GLY A 44 8.27 1.09 -3.85
N LYS A 45 7.72 1.53 -5.00
CA LYS A 45 8.34 1.47 -6.33
C LYS A 45 8.77 0.04 -6.72
N GLY A 46 7.95 -0.95 -6.36
CA GLY A 46 8.25 -2.38 -6.40
C GLY A 46 8.22 -2.98 -4.99
N PHE A 47 9.19 -3.86 -4.69
CA PHE A 47 9.36 -4.41 -3.35
C PHE A 47 9.68 -3.31 -2.34
N PRO A 48 8.96 -3.25 -1.21
CA PRO A 48 9.14 -2.16 -0.27
C PRO A 48 10.41 -2.33 0.56
N ASP A 49 11.13 -1.23 0.74
CA ASP A 49 12.22 -1.16 1.70
C ASP A 49 11.72 -1.16 3.15
N ILE A 50 12.66 -1.31 4.09
CA ILE A 50 12.38 -1.39 5.54
C ILE A 50 11.68 -0.12 6.04
N ASN A 51 12.11 1.06 5.57
CA ASN A 51 11.58 2.34 6.03
C ASN A 51 10.15 2.55 5.56
N THR A 52 9.84 2.14 4.33
CA THR A 52 8.50 2.16 3.75
C THR A 52 7.57 1.24 4.54
N ARG A 53 8.02 0.03 4.87
CA ARG A 53 7.25 -0.92 5.71
C ARG A 53 7.03 -0.35 7.12
N LEU A 54 8.07 0.19 7.75
CA LEU A 54 7.98 0.81 9.07
C LEU A 54 7.00 1.99 9.08
N PHE A 55 7.04 2.84 8.04
CA PHE A 55 6.13 3.97 7.90
C PHE A 55 4.68 3.49 7.76
N VAL A 56 4.40 2.50 6.91
CA VAL A 56 3.07 1.90 6.78
C VAL A 56 2.59 1.29 8.10
N LYS A 57 3.47 0.61 8.85
CA LYS A 57 3.17 0.10 10.19
C LYS A 57 2.77 1.22 11.14
N GLN A 58 3.55 2.30 11.21
CA GLN A 58 3.27 3.41 12.10
C GLN A 58 1.95 4.11 11.75
N LEU A 59 1.68 4.32 10.46
CA LEU A 59 0.39 4.85 10.02
C LEU A 59 -0.77 3.92 10.38
N SER A 60 -0.60 2.60 10.21
CA SER A 60 -1.61 1.62 10.61
C SER A 60 -1.93 1.70 12.11
N CYS A 61 -0.90 1.79 12.96
CA CYS A 61 -1.07 1.86 14.41
C CYS A 61 -1.70 3.18 14.87
N LYS A 62 -1.35 4.30 14.23
CA LYS A 62 -1.77 5.64 14.67
C LYS A 62 -3.10 6.10 14.08
N LEU A 63 -3.39 5.80 12.81
CA LEU A 63 -4.60 6.29 12.14
C LEU A 63 -5.78 5.32 12.26
N ASN A 64 -5.52 4.02 12.40
CA ASN A 64 -6.55 2.97 12.46
C ASN A 64 -7.61 3.06 11.34
N ILE A 65 -7.17 3.41 10.13
CA ILE A 65 -8.00 3.48 8.92
C ILE A 65 -7.68 2.32 7.97
N PRO A 66 -8.60 1.94 7.07
CA PRO A 66 -8.36 0.89 6.08
C PRO A 66 -7.09 1.13 5.26
N ILE A 67 -6.31 0.08 5.05
CA ILE A 67 -5.15 0.09 4.15
C ILE A 67 -5.42 -0.86 2.99
N LEU A 68 -5.33 -0.31 1.79
CA LEU A 68 -5.65 -0.97 0.53
C LEU A 68 -4.38 -1.06 -0.31
N ALA A 69 -4.13 -2.22 -0.92
CA ALA A 69 -3.02 -2.43 -1.83
C ALA A 69 -3.51 -2.56 -3.27
N LEU A 70 -2.95 -1.76 -4.17
CA LEU A 70 -3.12 -1.83 -5.61
C LEU A 70 -1.80 -2.33 -6.23
N VAL A 71 -1.83 -3.58 -6.67
CA VAL A 71 -0.68 -4.31 -7.22
C VAL A 71 -1.05 -4.94 -8.56
N ASP A 72 -0.05 -5.29 -9.36
CA ASP A 72 -0.27 -6.01 -10.61
C ASP A 72 -0.86 -7.41 -10.35
N ALA A 73 -1.73 -7.88 -11.24
CA ALA A 73 -2.39 -9.19 -11.18
C ALA A 73 -1.46 -10.35 -11.56
N ASN A 74 -0.27 -10.41 -10.98
CA ASN A 74 0.75 -11.43 -11.23
C ASN A 74 1.40 -11.91 -9.92
N PRO A 75 2.17 -13.01 -9.93
CA PRO A 75 2.79 -13.55 -8.72
C PRO A 75 3.67 -12.53 -7.96
N PHE A 76 4.40 -11.66 -8.66
CA PHE A 76 5.27 -10.66 -8.04
C PHE A 76 4.48 -9.54 -7.34
N GLY A 77 3.41 -9.04 -7.95
CA GLY A 77 2.53 -8.04 -7.33
C GLY A 77 1.87 -8.58 -6.06
N ILE A 78 1.43 -9.84 -6.09
CA ILE A 78 0.89 -10.54 -4.92
C ILE A 78 1.98 -10.71 -3.84
N GLU A 79 3.20 -11.07 -4.21
CA GLU A 79 4.32 -11.19 -3.29
C GLU A 79 4.63 -9.86 -2.59
N ILE A 80 4.64 -8.75 -3.33
CA ILE A 80 4.84 -7.40 -2.78
C ILE A 80 3.77 -7.10 -1.72
N MET A 81 2.50 -7.37 -2.00
CA MET A 81 1.44 -7.24 -1.00
C MET A 81 1.68 -8.13 0.22
N CYS A 82 2.11 -9.38 0.01
CA CYS A 82 2.42 -10.31 1.09
C CYS A 82 3.59 -9.82 1.96
N VAL A 83 4.60 -9.17 1.40
CA VAL A 83 5.71 -8.57 2.17
C VAL A 83 5.20 -7.47 3.11
N TYR A 84 4.24 -6.65 2.67
CA TYR A 84 3.61 -5.67 3.56
C TYR A 84 2.74 -6.33 4.62
N ARG A 85 1.98 -7.38 4.25
CA ARG A 85 0.93 -7.96 5.11
C ARG A 85 1.47 -8.98 6.13
N PHE A 86 2.35 -9.86 5.68
CA PHE A 86 2.86 -11.02 6.41
C PHE A 86 4.37 -10.93 6.67
N GLY A 87 5.09 -10.18 5.84
CA GLY A 87 6.51 -9.95 6.01
C GLY A 87 7.37 -10.72 5.03
N SER A 88 8.68 -10.56 5.19
CA SER A 88 9.66 -11.27 4.38
C SER A 88 10.24 -12.46 5.15
N ASN A 89 10.46 -13.58 4.46
CA ASN A 89 11.19 -14.73 5.00
C ASN A 89 12.63 -14.39 5.37
N SER A 90 13.24 -13.40 4.71
CA SER A 90 14.60 -12.95 5.06
C SER A 90 14.66 -12.14 6.35
N MET A 91 13.51 -11.71 6.89
CA MET A 91 13.43 -10.77 8.01
C MET A 91 12.45 -11.21 9.11
N VAL A 92 12.36 -12.52 9.37
CA VAL A 92 11.38 -13.10 10.31
C VAL A 92 11.39 -12.41 11.67
N HIS A 93 12.57 -12.16 12.24
CA HIS A 93 12.71 -11.52 13.56
C HIS A 93 12.19 -10.08 13.63
N GLN A 94 12.05 -9.40 12.49
CA GLN A 94 11.60 -8.00 12.42
C GLN A 94 10.18 -7.87 11.87
N ASN A 95 9.56 -8.97 11.43
CA ASN A 95 8.25 -8.94 10.79
C ASN A 95 7.16 -8.40 11.73
N GLU A 96 7.18 -8.70 13.03
CA GLU A 96 6.19 -8.14 13.97
C GLU A 96 6.16 -6.60 13.96
N MET A 97 7.33 -5.98 13.77
CA MET A 97 7.50 -4.52 13.72
C MET A 97 7.27 -3.93 12.33
N LEU A 98 7.15 -4.74 11.27
CA LEU A 98 7.12 -4.27 9.89
C LEU A 98 5.85 -4.68 9.13
N CYS A 99 5.08 -5.64 9.65
CA CYS A 99 3.93 -6.21 8.97
C CYS A 99 2.63 -5.55 9.42
N VAL A 100 1.70 -5.43 8.46
CA VAL A 100 0.35 -4.92 8.69
C VAL A 100 -0.68 -5.93 8.16
N PRO A 101 -1.13 -6.88 9.00
CA PRO A 101 -2.04 -7.96 8.58
C PRO A 101 -3.40 -7.49 8.06
N SER A 102 -3.81 -6.26 8.41
CA SER A 102 -5.10 -5.65 8.04
C SER A 102 -5.15 -5.12 6.60
N ILE A 103 -4.02 -5.11 5.87
CA ILE A 103 -3.97 -4.72 4.47
C ILE A 103 -4.92 -5.60 3.63
N LYS A 104 -5.74 -4.95 2.81
CA LYS A 104 -6.66 -5.61 1.87
C LYS A 104 -6.19 -5.38 0.44
N TRP A 105 -6.27 -6.41 -0.39
CA TRP A 105 -6.10 -6.24 -1.83
C TRP A 105 -7.28 -5.41 -2.36
N LEU A 106 -7.00 -4.34 -3.11
CA LEU A 106 -8.04 -3.58 -3.81
C LEU A 106 -8.30 -4.16 -5.21
N GLY A 107 -7.26 -4.70 -5.82
CA GLY A 107 -7.18 -5.11 -7.21
C GLY A 107 -5.77 -4.82 -7.75
N VAL A 108 -5.48 -5.07 -9.02
CA VAL A 108 -6.34 -5.74 -10.00
C VAL A 108 -6.37 -7.23 -9.68
N TYR A 109 -7.55 -7.83 -9.52
CA TYR A 109 -7.67 -9.27 -9.30
C TYR A 109 -7.48 -10.03 -10.63
N PRO A 110 -7.04 -11.30 -10.62
CA PRO A 110 -6.99 -12.11 -11.84
C PRO A 110 -8.34 -12.20 -12.56
N THR A 111 -9.45 -12.19 -11.81
CA THR A 111 -10.81 -12.15 -12.35
C THR A 111 -11.15 -10.82 -13.03
N ASP A 112 -10.50 -9.73 -12.61
CA ASP A 112 -10.73 -8.40 -13.18
C ASP A 112 -10.14 -8.26 -14.58
N ILE A 113 -9.09 -9.02 -14.90
CA ILE A 113 -8.50 -9.04 -16.25
C ILE A 113 -9.57 -9.42 -17.27
N VAL A 114 -10.32 -10.49 -16.97
CA VAL A 114 -11.39 -10.99 -17.84
C VAL A 114 -12.61 -10.05 -17.79
N SER A 115 -13.04 -9.62 -16.59
CA SER A 115 -14.27 -8.85 -16.45
C SER A 115 -14.18 -7.42 -17.01
N LEU A 116 -12.99 -6.80 -16.93
CA LEU A 116 -12.72 -5.45 -17.43
C LEU A 116 -12.09 -5.45 -18.83
N ASN A 117 -11.90 -6.62 -19.45
CA ASN A 117 -11.27 -6.80 -20.75
C ASN A 117 -9.92 -6.06 -20.85
N LEU A 118 -9.08 -6.27 -19.82
CA LEU A 118 -7.74 -5.69 -19.76
C LEU A 118 -6.79 -6.46 -20.67
N PRO A 119 -5.81 -5.78 -21.29
CA PRO A 119 -4.82 -6.41 -22.17
C PRO A 119 -3.89 -7.38 -21.43
#